data_AF-A0A9P6MCZ7-F1
#
_entry.id   AF-A0A9P6MCZ7-F1
#
_cell.length_a   1.000
_cell.length_b   1.000
_cell.length_c   1.000
_cell.angle_alpha   90.00
_cell.angle_beta   90.00
_cell.angle_gamma   90.00
#
_symmetry.space_group_name_H-M   'P 1'
#
loop_
_entity.id
_entity.type
_entity.pdbx_description
1 polymer ?
#
loop_
_entity_poly.entity_id
_entity_poly.type
_entity_poly.pdbx_seq_one_letter_code
_entity_poly.pdbx_strand_id
1 'polypeptide(L)'
;KRPTGDVEANQFAGAALEGFIGQIYSLCKDQHGCRYLQKKLEEQNDKHLAVIFGEVFGHFVELMTDPFGNYLCQKLLEYCGDEQRTIIVENVAPELVNISLNMHGTRAVQKMIEFLSTPQQIAIVVVALNPSVVTLIKDLNGNHVIQKCLNRFASEDNQFIYNAIGAHCVEVATHRHGCCVLQRCIDHASVSQKIQLVREITFHALTLVQDPYGNYVVQYVLDLQDNRFTDAVIRRFIGNVCVLSVQKFSSNVMEKCIRVAEPETRKFLIEEMINKSRLDKLLRDSYANYVIQTSLDFADPIQRAQLVECIRPFLPAIRSTPYGKRIQSKLQHDQMPTRNSTRNHPPVIGTMEFSIATAQGFSGQLHNQSMNSPTLMESPYRQRYNSAAFHSGIDGRMIVMGETMNGGMNGGMNGGMNGGVNEIVNGGMNS
;
A
#
# COMPACT_ATOMS: atom_id res chain seq x y z
N LYS A 1 25.89 20.99 -33.83
CA LYS A 1 26.13 21.28 -32.41
C LYS A 1 26.65 20.00 -31.77
N ARG A 2 27.91 19.96 -31.32
CA ARG A 2 28.46 18.83 -30.54
C ARG A 2 27.69 18.73 -29.21
N PRO A 3 27.51 17.53 -28.64
CA PRO A 3 26.89 17.41 -27.33
C PRO A 3 27.83 18.05 -26.30
N THR A 4 27.32 19.05 -25.57
CA THR A 4 28.06 19.77 -24.52
C THR A 4 28.39 18.88 -23.30
N GLY A 5 27.71 17.74 -23.14
CA GLY A 5 27.87 16.83 -22.01
C GLY A 5 29.25 16.16 -21.90
N ASP A 6 29.95 15.93 -23.02
CA ASP A 6 31.28 15.30 -22.97
C ASP A 6 32.37 16.26 -22.47
N VAL A 7 32.16 17.57 -22.55
CA VAL A 7 33.15 18.57 -22.10
C VAL A 7 33.04 18.78 -20.58
N GLU A 8 31.82 18.81 -20.05
CA GLU A 8 31.55 18.98 -18.61
C GLU A 8 31.90 17.73 -17.79
N ALA A 9 31.73 16.52 -18.34
CA ALA A 9 32.20 15.30 -17.66
C ALA A 9 33.74 15.24 -17.58
N ASN A 10 34.44 15.81 -18.57
CA ASN A 10 35.91 15.82 -18.64
C ASN A 10 36.53 16.85 -17.69
N GLN A 11 35.79 17.90 -17.28
CA GLN A 11 36.31 18.94 -16.39
C GLN A 11 36.66 18.43 -14.99
N PHE A 12 36.03 17.32 -14.56
CA PHE A 12 36.24 16.72 -13.24
C PHE A 12 37.22 15.55 -13.26
N ALA A 13 37.67 15.11 -14.44
CA ALA A 13 38.59 13.99 -14.57
C ALA A 13 39.99 14.38 -14.07
N GLY A 14 40.40 13.82 -12.94
CA GLY A 14 41.71 14.11 -12.32
C GLY A 14 41.80 15.46 -11.61
N ALA A 15 40.68 16.20 -11.50
CA ALA A 15 40.66 17.50 -10.83
C ALA A 15 40.78 17.34 -9.30
N ALA A 16 41.63 18.15 -8.69
CA ALA A 16 41.80 18.23 -7.24
C ALA A 16 40.65 19.02 -6.60
N LEU A 17 40.20 18.61 -5.41
CA LEU A 17 39.05 19.24 -4.74
C LEU A 17 39.34 20.69 -4.38
N GLU A 18 40.60 21.00 -4.08
CA GLU A 18 41.09 22.33 -3.71
C GLU A 18 40.80 23.38 -4.79
N GLY A 19 40.75 22.97 -6.07
CA GLY A 19 40.43 23.85 -7.19
C GLY A 19 38.97 24.30 -7.24
N PHE A 20 38.10 23.68 -6.44
CA PHE A 20 36.67 23.97 -6.38
C PHE A 20 36.22 24.60 -5.05
N ILE A 21 37.17 24.94 -4.17
CA ILE A 21 36.85 25.62 -2.90
C ILE A 21 36.17 26.96 -3.20
N GLY A 22 35.08 27.23 -2.49
CA GLY A 22 34.18 28.37 -2.69
C GLY A 22 33.10 28.14 -3.76
N GLN A 23 33.12 26.98 -4.42
CA GLN A 23 32.14 26.60 -5.46
C GLN A 23 31.42 25.28 -5.13
N ILE A 24 31.71 24.64 -3.99
CA ILE A 24 31.21 23.30 -3.69
C ILE A 24 29.69 23.29 -3.63
N TYR A 25 29.08 24.27 -2.96
CA TYR A 25 27.62 24.39 -2.92
C TYR A 25 27.00 24.43 -4.32
N SER A 26 27.59 25.17 -5.25
CA SER A 26 27.09 25.25 -6.63
C SER A 26 27.22 23.91 -7.37
N LEU A 27 28.32 23.18 -7.14
CA LEU A 27 28.55 21.85 -7.70
C LEU A 27 27.55 20.81 -7.16
N CYS A 28 27.03 20.98 -5.94
CA CYS A 28 26.03 20.06 -5.37
C CYS A 28 24.75 19.97 -6.20
N LYS A 29 24.40 21.08 -6.88
CA LYS A 29 23.19 21.21 -7.72
C LYS A 29 23.45 20.92 -9.20
N ASP A 30 24.71 20.66 -9.56
CA ASP A 30 25.06 20.19 -10.88
C ASP A 30 25.13 18.65 -10.91
N GLN A 31 24.66 18.04 -11.99
CA GLN A 31 24.62 16.57 -12.10
C GLN A 31 26.02 15.96 -12.02
N HIS A 32 27.00 16.55 -12.71
CA HIS A 32 28.35 16.04 -12.81
C HIS A 32 29.19 16.45 -11.59
N GLY A 33 29.04 17.70 -11.15
CA GLY A 33 29.64 18.23 -9.92
C GLY A 33 29.24 17.42 -8.69
N CYS A 34 27.95 17.12 -8.53
CA CYS A 34 27.47 16.33 -7.40
C CYS A 34 28.03 14.90 -7.44
N ARG A 35 28.12 14.28 -8.63
CA ARG A 35 28.77 12.95 -8.77
C ARG A 35 30.26 13.00 -8.43
N TYR A 36 30.96 14.06 -8.83
CA TYR A 36 32.36 14.27 -8.49
C TYR A 36 32.55 14.38 -6.97
N LEU A 37 31.74 15.21 -6.29
CA LEU A 37 31.78 15.38 -4.84
C LEU A 37 31.46 14.08 -4.09
N GLN A 38 30.49 13.29 -4.55
CA GLN A 38 30.19 11.98 -3.98
C GLN A 38 31.41 11.04 -4.05
N LYS A 39 32.10 10.98 -5.19
CA LYS A 39 33.35 10.20 -5.32
C LYS A 39 34.44 10.70 -4.37
N LYS A 40 34.55 12.01 -4.17
CA LYS A 40 35.51 12.59 -3.22
C LYS A 40 35.22 12.23 -1.76
N LEU A 41 33.95 12.05 -1.39
CA LEU A 41 33.59 11.51 -0.08
C LEU A 41 33.90 10.01 0.04
N GLU A 42 33.70 9.24 -1.04
CA GLU A 42 34.01 7.80 -1.08
C GLU A 42 35.50 7.48 -0.94
N GLU A 43 36.38 8.43 -1.27
CA GLU A 43 37.83 8.35 -1.02
C GLU A 43 38.18 8.36 0.49
N GLN A 44 37.23 8.69 1.38
CA GLN A 44 37.39 8.70 2.84
C GLN A 44 38.57 9.56 3.31
N ASN A 45 38.74 10.73 2.68
CA ASN A 45 39.74 11.71 3.07
C ASN A 45 39.11 12.76 3.98
N ASP A 46 39.53 12.79 5.25
CA ASP A 46 39.00 13.70 6.28
C ASP A 46 39.10 15.17 5.90
N LYS A 47 40.14 15.57 5.17
CA LYS A 47 40.28 16.96 4.69
C LYS A 47 39.23 17.29 3.64
N HIS A 48 38.99 16.37 2.71
CA HIS A 48 37.94 16.54 1.70
C HIS A 48 36.57 16.60 2.34
N LEU A 49 36.29 15.70 3.29
CA LEU A 49 35.05 15.71 4.06
C LEU A 49 34.85 17.04 4.78
N ALA A 50 35.87 17.55 5.48
CA ALA A 50 35.79 18.80 6.21
C ALA A 50 35.52 20.00 5.29
N VAL A 51 36.20 20.07 4.13
CA VAL A 51 35.99 21.12 3.13
C VAL A 51 34.58 21.05 2.55
N ILE A 52 34.11 19.87 2.14
CA ILE A 52 32.76 19.68 1.59
C ILE A 52 31.71 20.04 2.63
N PHE A 53 31.84 19.51 3.86
CA PHE A 53 30.91 19.76 4.95
C PHE A 53 30.82 21.25 5.29
N GLY A 54 31.98 21.94 5.37
CA GLY A 54 32.03 23.36 5.69
C GLY A 54 31.31 24.24 4.67
N GLU A 55 31.42 23.94 3.38
CA GLU A 55 30.75 24.75 2.33
C GLU A 55 29.26 24.44 2.16
N VAL A 56 28.80 23.24 2.52
CA VAL A 56 27.37 22.90 2.48
C VAL A 56 26.64 23.16 3.80
N PHE A 57 27.38 23.50 4.85
CA PHE A 57 26.81 23.82 6.15
C PHE A 57 25.76 24.93 6.03
N GLY A 58 24.58 24.71 6.62
CA GLY A 58 23.44 25.63 6.54
C GLY A 58 22.58 25.47 5.28
N HIS A 59 22.97 24.62 4.33
CA HIS A 59 22.23 24.36 3.08
C HIS A 59 21.59 22.97 3.01
N PHE A 60 21.59 22.20 4.11
CA PHE A 60 21.13 20.81 4.09
C PHE A 60 19.66 20.65 3.69
N VAL A 61 18.76 21.50 4.18
CA VAL A 61 17.33 21.45 3.82
C VAL A 61 17.13 21.55 2.32
N GLU A 62 17.75 22.57 1.71
CA GLU A 62 17.68 22.80 0.27
C GLU A 62 18.28 21.63 -0.51
N LEU A 63 19.49 21.21 -0.15
CA LEU A 63 20.20 20.14 -0.84
C LEU A 63 19.47 18.79 -0.71
N MET A 64 18.88 18.46 0.44
CA MET A 64 18.11 17.21 0.60
C MET A 64 16.90 17.14 -0.33
N THR A 65 16.33 18.28 -0.72
CA THR A 65 15.18 18.35 -1.64
C THR A 65 15.56 18.56 -3.10
N ASP A 66 16.84 18.80 -3.39
CA ASP A 66 17.35 19.00 -4.74
C ASP A 66 17.49 17.66 -5.52
N PRO A 67 17.19 17.60 -6.83
CA PRO A 67 17.30 16.38 -7.64
C PRO A 67 18.69 15.73 -7.65
N PHE A 68 19.75 16.50 -7.44
CA PHE A 68 21.13 16.02 -7.39
C PHE A 68 21.72 16.12 -5.98
N GLY A 69 21.54 17.26 -5.31
CA GLY A 69 22.08 17.55 -3.97
C GLY A 69 21.72 16.50 -2.93
N ASN A 70 20.53 15.87 -3.05
CA ASN A 70 20.08 14.87 -2.09
C ASN A 70 21.05 13.68 -2.00
N TYR A 71 21.71 13.32 -3.10
CA TYR A 71 22.68 12.22 -3.13
C TYR A 71 23.97 12.59 -2.38
N LEU A 72 24.38 13.87 -2.43
CA LEU A 72 25.51 14.33 -1.64
C LEU A 72 25.19 14.29 -0.14
N CYS A 73 24.01 14.77 0.27
CA CYS A 73 23.58 14.70 1.67
C CYS A 73 23.55 13.23 2.17
N GLN A 74 23.05 12.31 1.34
CA GLN A 74 23.08 10.88 1.66
C GLN A 74 24.50 10.34 1.89
N LYS A 75 25.47 10.77 1.07
CA LYS A 75 26.88 10.38 1.22
C LYS A 75 27.52 11.03 2.44
N LEU A 76 27.24 12.30 2.71
CA LEU A 76 27.70 12.96 3.93
C LEU A 76 27.21 12.23 5.18
N LEU A 77 25.93 11.86 5.24
CA LEU A 77 25.38 11.11 6.38
C LEU A 77 26.07 9.76 6.64
N GLU A 78 26.55 9.12 5.57
CA GLU A 78 27.28 7.84 5.61
C GLU A 78 28.72 8.00 6.12
N TYR A 79 29.42 9.08 5.76
CA TYR A 79 30.84 9.27 6.09
C TYR A 79 31.12 10.26 7.23
N CYS A 80 30.14 11.08 7.62
CA CYS A 80 30.28 11.98 8.77
C CYS A 80 30.38 11.20 10.09
N GLY A 81 31.17 11.73 11.02
CA GLY A 81 31.16 11.29 12.41
C GLY A 81 29.90 11.74 13.16
N ASP A 82 29.71 11.24 14.38
CA ASP A 82 28.48 11.48 15.15
C ASP A 82 28.24 12.97 15.48
N GLU A 83 29.29 13.76 15.72
CA GLU A 83 29.17 15.21 15.97
C GLU A 83 28.63 15.94 14.73
N GLN A 84 29.23 15.69 13.57
CA GLN A 84 28.77 16.25 12.29
C GLN A 84 27.36 15.78 11.94
N ARG A 85 27.06 14.50 12.18
CA ARG A 85 25.71 13.95 11.93
C ARG A 85 24.67 14.61 12.84
N THR A 86 25.00 14.85 14.11
CA THR A 86 24.13 15.59 15.04
C THR A 86 23.84 17.00 14.51
N ILE A 87 24.87 17.71 14.03
CA ILE A 87 24.71 19.03 13.41
C ILE A 87 23.77 18.99 12.19
N ILE A 88 23.91 17.99 11.32
CA ILE A 88 23.00 17.82 10.16
C ILE A 88 21.57 17.64 10.67
N VAL A 89 21.36 16.72 11.61
CA VAL A 89 20.03 16.41 12.17
C VAL A 89 19.40 17.65 12.81
N GLU A 90 20.15 18.42 13.61
CA GLU A 90 19.68 19.67 14.22
C GLU A 90 19.32 20.73 13.18
N ASN A 91 20.11 20.87 12.12
CA ASN A 91 19.86 21.85 11.06
C ASN A 91 18.58 21.53 10.26
N VAL A 92 18.30 20.25 10.01
CA VAL A 92 17.15 19.84 9.19
C VAL A 92 15.88 19.62 10.01
N ALA A 93 15.98 19.44 11.33
CA ALA A 93 14.84 19.13 12.20
C ALA A 93 13.63 20.06 12.02
N PRO A 94 13.78 21.40 11.91
CA PRO A 94 12.63 22.30 11.74
C PRO A 94 11.82 22.06 10.46
N GLU A 95 12.49 21.59 9.39
CA GLU A 95 11.90 21.36 8.07
C GLU A 95 11.74 19.87 7.74
N LEU A 96 11.99 18.98 8.71
CA LEU A 96 12.13 17.55 8.47
C LEU A 96 10.87 16.93 7.86
N VAL A 97 9.69 17.42 8.26
CA VAL A 97 8.41 17.01 7.69
C VAL A 97 8.33 17.40 6.21
N ASN A 98 8.64 18.65 5.87
CA ASN A 98 8.59 19.14 4.49
C ASN A 98 9.58 18.38 3.59
N ILE A 99 10.78 18.08 4.10
CA ILE A 99 11.77 17.26 3.40
C ILE A 99 11.23 15.83 3.19
N SER A 100 10.58 15.25 4.20
CA SER A 100 10.02 13.89 4.12
C SER A 100 8.88 13.76 3.09
N LEU A 101 8.12 14.82 2.86
CA LEU A 101 7.04 14.88 1.87
C LEU A 101 7.56 15.12 0.42
N ASN A 102 8.83 15.50 0.27
CA ASN A 102 9.47 15.72 -1.02
C ASN A 102 9.96 14.41 -1.67
N MET A 103 9.86 14.30 -3.00
CA MET A 103 10.22 13.09 -3.76
C MET A 103 11.71 12.70 -3.68
N HIS A 104 12.61 13.69 -3.52
CA HIS A 104 14.04 13.50 -3.32
C HIS A 104 14.36 13.47 -1.83
N GLY A 105 13.78 14.39 -1.06
CA GLY A 105 13.98 14.52 0.38
C GLY A 105 13.68 13.26 1.17
N THR A 106 12.62 12.52 0.82
CA THR A 106 12.31 11.23 1.46
C THR A 106 13.48 10.24 1.42
N ARG A 107 14.27 10.24 0.34
CA ARG A 107 15.43 9.34 0.21
C ARG A 107 16.56 9.77 1.13
N ALA A 108 16.82 11.07 1.21
CA ALA A 108 17.82 11.64 2.11
C ALA A 108 17.45 11.44 3.59
N VAL A 109 16.18 11.63 3.96
CA VAL A 109 15.69 11.38 5.34
C VAL A 109 15.76 9.90 5.70
N GLN A 110 15.41 9.00 4.77
CA GLN A 110 15.56 7.57 5.00
C GLN A 110 17.01 7.18 5.26
N LYS A 111 17.95 7.71 4.46
CA LYS A 111 19.39 7.51 4.69
C LYS A 111 19.84 8.12 6.01
N MET A 112 19.33 9.28 6.38
CA MET A 112 19.63 9.88 7.69
C MET A 112 19.26 8.94 8.83
N ILE A 113 18.02 8.41 8.81
CA ILE A 113 17.52 7.45 9.80
C ILE A 113 18.38 6.17 9.85
N GLU A 114 18.90 5.70 8.72
CA GLU A 114 19.76 4.50 8.67
C GLU A 114 21.06 4.65 9.47
N PHE A 115 21.63 5.86 9.48
CA PHE A 115 22.92 6.17 10.07
C PHE A 115 22.82 6.84 11.45
N LEU A 116 21.63 7.09 12.00
CA LEU A 116 21.54 7.59 13.37
C LEU A 116 22.10 6.54 14.33
N SER A 117 23.01 6.99 15.20
CA SER A 117 23.79 6.13 16.11
C SER A 117 23.62 6.52 17.57
N THR A 118 23.22 7.77 17.85
CA THR A 118 23.11 8.29 19.22
C THR A 118 21.66 8.52 19.64
N PRO A 119 21.32 8.35 20.93
CA PRO A 119 19.99 8.66 21.45
C PRO A 119 19.57 10.12 21.21
N GLN A 120 20.52 11.06 21.25
CA GLN A 120 20.26 12.48 20.97
C GLN A 120 19.74 12.68 19.54
N GLN A 121 20.40 12.09 18.55
CA GLN A 121 20.00 12.20 17.15
C GLN A 121 18.60 11.62 16.91
N ILE A 122 18.33 10.44 17.48
CA ILE A 122 17.02 9.79 17.38
C ILE A 122 15.95 10.66 18.03
N ALA A 123 16.20 11.18 19.24
CA ALA A 123 15.26 12.04 19.95
C ALA A 123 14.88 13.30 19.16
N ILE A 124 15.86 13.95 18.50
CA ILE A 124 15.59 15.12 17.65
C ILE A 124 14.65 14.76 16.49
N VAL A 125 14.91 13.64 15.80
CA VAL A 125 14.07 13.16 14.69
C VAL A 125 12.67 12.80 15.17
N VAL A 126 12.55 12.11 16.30
CA VAL A 126 11.25 11.76 16.91
C VAL A 126 10.44 13.02 17.19
N VAL A 127 11.04 14.02 17.84
CA VAL A 127 10.37 15.30 18.16
C VAL A 127 9.92 16.02 16.88
N ALA A 128 10.78 16.07 15.86
CA ALA A 128 10.47 16.75 14.60
C ALA A 128 9.33 16.08 13.81
N LEU A 129 9.25 14.74 13.80
CA LEU A 129 8.24 14.00 13.04
C LEU A 129 6.90 13.87 13.79
N ASN A 130 6.92 13.86 15.13
CA ASN A 130 5.76 13.53 15.96
C ASN A 130 4.47 14.34 15.62
N PRO A 131 4.51 15.66 15.42
CA PRO A 131 3.30 16.43 15.13
C PRO A 131 2.61 16.06 13.82
N SER A 132 3.32 15.40 12.89
CA SER A 132 2.88 15.16 11.51
C SER A 132 2.85 13.68 11.12
N VAL A 133 2.86 12.75 12.08
CA VAL A 133 2.87 11.30 11.78
C VAL A 133 1.75 10.91 10.83
N VAL A 134 0.51 11.32 11.10
CA VAL A 134 -0.65 10.95 10.26
C VAL A 134 -0.52 11.52 8.85
N THR A 135 -0.06 12.77 8.73
CA THR A 135 0.24 13.41 7.44
C THR A 135 1.28 12.60 6.65
N LEU A 136 2.37 12.22 7.30
CA LEU A 136 3.44 11.43 6.69
C LEU A 136 2.96 10.05 6.25
N ILE A 137 2.17 9.35 7.10
CA ILE A 137 1.61 8.03 6.77
C ILE A 137 0.74 8.07 5.51
N LYS A 138 -0.03 9.14 5.33
CA LYS A 138 -0.96 9.29 4.20
C LYS A 138 -0.28 9.80 2.93
N ASP A 139 0.92 10.35 3.04
CA ASP A 139 1.65 10.89 1.89
C ASP A 139 2.34 9.80 1.05
N LEU A 140 2.52 10.05 -0.24
CA LEU A 140 3.20 9.16 -1.19
C LEU A 140 4.68 8.95 -0.86
N ASN A 141 5.35 9.97 -0.32
CA ASN A 141 6.78 9.95 0.03
C ASN A 141 6.98 9.74 1.53
N GLY A 142 6.18 10.41 2.36
CA GLY A 142 6.29 10.40 3.82
C GLY A 142 6.10 9.02 4.45
N ASN A 143 5.26 8.16 3.85
CA ASN A 143 4.99 6.83 4.40
C ASN A 143 6.27 5.96 4.46
N HIS A 144 7.24 6.21 3.57
CA HIS A 144 8.51 5.51 3.56
C HIS A 144 9.43 5.95 4.70
N VAL A 145 9.33 7.21 5.13
CA VAL A 145 10.06 7.71 6.30
C VAL A 145 9.53 7.04 7.58
N ILE A 146 8.20 6.97 7.74
CA ILE A 146 7.58 6.26 8.88
C ILE A 146 7.98 4.79 8.91
N GLN A 147 7.93 4.08 7.77
CA GLN A 147 8.39 2.69 7.69
C GLN A 147 9.89 2.56 8.00
N LYS A 148 10.72 3.54 7.64
CA LYS A 148 12.14 3.53 7.98
C LYS A 148 12.38 3.68 9.49
N CYS A 149 11.61 4.51 10.18
CA CYS A 149 11.63 4.57 11.65
C CYS A 149 11.30 3.20 12.28
N LEU A 150 10.21 2.55 11.82
CA LEU A 150 9.82 1.22 12.32
C LEU A 150 10.93 0.17 12.18
N ASN A 151 11.72 0.24 11.10
CA ASN A 151 12.79 -0.72 10.82
C ASN A 151 14.11 -0.42 11.54
N ARG A 152 14.33 0.82 12.02
CA ARG A 152 15.63 1.28 12.52
C ARG A 152 15.64 1.64 13.99
N PHE A 153 14.55 2.19 14.50
CA PHE A 153 14.45 2.64 15.88
C PHE A 153 14.02 1.50 16.81
N ALA A 154 14.39 1.62 18.09
CA ALA A 154 13.90 0.72 19.13
C ALA A 154 12.38 0.88 19.30
N SER A 155 11.74 -0.06 20.00
CA SER A 155 10.29 -0.05 20.16
C SER A 155 9.83 1.20 20.92
N GLU A 156 10.60 1.62 21.92
CA GLU A 156 10.37 2.77 22.78
C GLU A 156 10.42 4.08 21.97
N ASP A 157 11.41 4.21 21.10
CA ASP A 157 11.60 5.37 20.22
C ASP A 157 10.52 5.46 19.14
N ASN A 158 9.91 4.33 18.75
CA ASN A 158 8.80 4.31 17.80
C ASN A 158 7.43 4.60 18.45
N GLN A 159 7.34 4.73 19.78
CA GLN A 159 6.06 4.85 20.49
C GLN A 159 5.21 6.05 20.02
N PHE A 160 5.83 7.14 19.57
CA PHE A 160 5.13 8.30 19.03
C PHE A 160 4.27 7.95 17.80
N ILE A 161 4.72 7.00 16.96
CA ILE A 161 3.96 6.53 15.79
C ILE A 161 2.70 5.80 16.26
N TYR A 162 2.84 4.89 17.22
CA TYR A 162 1.72 4.12 17.77
C TYR A 162 0.69 5.01 18.48
N ASN A 163 1.14 6.05 19.18
CA ASN A 163 0.26 7.02 19.82
C ASN A 163 -0.56 7.82 18.80
N ALA A 164 0.09 8.31 17.74
CA ALA A 164 -0.59 9.04 16.67
C ALA A 164 -1.59 8.15 15.91
N ILE A 165 -1.19 6.93 15.56
CA ILE A 165 -2.07 5.95 14.92
C ILE A 165 -3.25 5.60 15.84
N GLY A 166 -3.02 5.39 17.14
CA GLY A 166 -4.09 5.10 18.07
C GLY A 166 -5.12 6.22 18.15
N ALA A 167 -4.66 7.48 18.26
CA ALA A 167 -5.53 8.65 18.29
C ALA A 167 -6.31 8.90 16.98
N HIS A 168 -5.76 8.45 15.84
CA HIS A 168 -6.32 8.65 14.51
C HIS A 168 -6.61 7.32 13.79
N CYS A 169 -7.01 6.28 14.52
CA CYS A 169 -7.07 4.91 14.04
C CYS A 169 -7.93 4.76 12.77
N VAL A 170 -9.15 5.31 12.79
CA VAL A 170 -10.06 5.23 11.64
C VAL A 170 -9.48 5.95 10.42
N GLU A 171 -9.01 7.18 10.60
CA GLU A 171 -8.45 7.98 9.50
C GLU A 171 -7.28 7.29 8.80
N VAL A 172 -6.39 6.65 9.58
CA VAL A 172 -5.25 5.91 9.04
C VAL A 172 -5.71 4.60 8.38
N ALA A 173 -6.56 3.82 9.04
CA ALA A 173 -6.99 2.51 8.57
C ALA A 173 -7.83 2.55 7.29
N THR A 174 -8.57 3.64 7.04
CA THR A 174 -9.39 3.83 5.83
C THR A 174 -8.65 4.58 4.72
N HIS A 175 -7.35 4.81 4.85
CA HIS A 175 -6.53 5.45 3.84
C HIS A 175 -5.74 4.42 3.01
N ARG A 176 -5.60 4.66 1.69
CA ARG A 176 -4.93 3.72 0.75
C ARG A 176 -3.50 3.33 1.15
N HIS A 177 -2.73 4.28 1.70
CA HIS A 177 -1.38 4.04 2.20
C HIS A 177 -1.39 3.73 3.70
N GLY A 178 -2.34 4.32 4.43
CA GLY A 178 -2.41 4.22 5.89
C GLY A 178 -2.74 2.81 6.35
N CYS A 179 -3.62 2.10 5.64
CA CYS A 179 -3.93 0.70 5.95
C CYS A 179 -2.71 -0.22 5.83
N CYS A 180 -1.82 0.03 4.84
CA CYS A 180 -0.58 -0.71 4.67
C CYS A 180 0.43 -0.39 5.76
N VAL A 181 0.60 0.90 6.11
CA VAL A 181 1.51 1.30 7.19
C VAL A 181 1.03 0.76 8.53
N LEU A 182 -0.28 0.79 8.80
CA LEU A 182 -0.86 0.24 10.03
C LEU A 182 -0.56 -1.26 10.19
N GLN A 183 -0.66 -2.04 9.11
CA GLN A 183 -0.28 -3.47 9.13
C GLN A 183 1.22 -3.63 9.43
N ARG A 184 2.09 -2.82 8.81
CA ARG A 184 3.53 -2.81 9.12
C ARG A 184 3.84 -2.40 10.55
N CYS A 185 3.07 -1.50 11.14
CA CYS A 185 3.19 -1.19 12.57
C CYS A 185 2.86 -2.42 13.42
N ILE A 186 1.83 -3.20 13.08
CA ILE A 186 1.52 -4.44 13.80
C ILE A 186 2.62 -5.49 13.66
N ASP A 187 3.26 -5.62 12.48
CA ASP A 187 4.41 -6.51 12.27
C ASP A 187 5.58 -6.19 13.21
N HIS A 188 5.92 -4.91 13.35
CA HIS A 188 7.09 -4.43 14.10
C HIS A 188 6.80 -4.12 15.57
N ALA A 189 5.53 -4.18 15.98
CA ALA A 189 5.11 -3.78 17.32
C ALA A 189 5.70 -4.69 18.41
N SER A 190 6.15 -4.07 19.49
CA SER A 190 6.28 -4.77 20.78
C SER A 190 4.92 -5.31 21.24
N VAL A 191 4.91 -6.19 22.24
CA VAL A 191 3.65 -6.77 22.75
C VAL A 191 2.68 -5.69 23.22
N SER A 192 3.15 -4.66 23.94
CA SER A 192 2.30 -3.57 24.44
C SER A 192 1.75 -2.71 23.31
N GLN A 193 2.58 -2.37 22.31
CA GLN A 193 2.18 -1.61 21.12
C GLN A 193 1.14 -2.36 20.28
N LYS A 194 1.33 -3.67 20.11
CA LYS A 194 0.39 -4.52 19.38
C LYS A 194 -0.96 -4.54 20.07
N ILE A 195 -0.97 -4.71 21.40
CA ILE A 195 -2.19 -4.65 22.21
C ILE A 195 -2.87 -3.27 22.07
N GLN A 196 -2.11 -2.18 22.13
CA GLN A 196 -2.64 -0.81 21.94
C GLN A 196 -3.35 -0.67 20.59
N LEU A 197 -2.69 -1.00 19.49
CA LEU A 197 -3.29 -0.86 18.15
C LEU A 197 -4.49 -1.77 17.96
N VAL A 198 -4.41 -3.04 18.37
CA VAL A 198 -5.51 -3.99 18.21
C VAL A 198 -6.72 -3.54 19.04
N ARG A 199 -6.53 -2.95 20.21
CA ARG A 199 -7.64 -2.39 21.01
C ARG A 199 -8.37 -1.28 20.25
N GLU A 200 -7.64 -0.34 19.65
CA GLU A 200 -8.24 0.75 18.86
C GLU A 200 -8.95 0.21 17.61
N ILE A 201 -8.35 -0.74 16.89
CA ILE A 201 -8.96 -1.41 15.74
C ILE A 201 -10.24 -2.14 16.16
N THR A 202 -10.22 -2.84 17.29
CA THR A 202 -11.38 -3.55 17.85
C THR A 202 -12.49 -2.58 18.22
N PHE A 203 -12.15 -1.46 18.85
CA PHE A 203 -13.12 -0.43 19.22
C PHE A 203 -13.86 0.12 17.99
N HIS A 204 -13.12 0.37 16.91
CA HIS A 204 -13.65 0.88 15.64
C HIS A 204 -14.07 -0.20 14.62
N ALA A 205 -14.05 -1.48 14.97
CA ALA A 205 -14.18 -2.60 14.03
C ALA A 205 -15.41 -2.51 13.11
N LEU A 206 -16.58 -2.09 13.64
CA LEU A 206 -17.81 -1.93 12.86
C LEU A 206 -17.71 -0.84 11.78
N THR A 207 -16.92 0.21 12.02
CA THR A 207 -16.67 1.25 11.00
C THR A 207 -15.70 0.71 9.96
N LEU A 208 -14.59 0.12 10.42
CA LEU A 208 -13.51 -0.33 9.56
C LEU A 208 -13.93 -1.46 8.61
N VAL A 209 -14.73 -2.41 9.09
CA VAL A 209 -15.13 -3.60 8.31
C VAL A 209 -15.92 -3.25 7.04
N GLN A 210 -16.60 -2.11 7.03
CA GLN A 210 -17.42 -1.65 5.90
C GLN A 210 -16.62 -0.82 4.89
N ASP A 211 -15.42 -0.38 5.25
CA ASP A 211 -14.58 0.49 4.42
C ASP A 211 -13.76 -0.31 3.37
N PRO A 212 -13.53 0.21 2.15
CA PRO A 212 -12.74 -0.46 1.10
C PRO A 212 -11.30 -0.83 1.50
N TYR A 213 -10.68 -0.12 2.45
CA TYR A 213 -9.34 -0.37 2.96
C TYR A 213 -9.36 -0.92 4.39
N GLY A 214 -10.23 -0.37 5.25
CA GLY A 214 -10.37 -0.76 6.65
C GLY A 214 -10.72 -2.25 6.83
N ASN A 215 -11.48 -2.84 5.89
CA ASN A 215 -11.81 -4.27 5.93
C ASN A 215 -10.56 -5.16 5.90
N TYR A 216 -9.49 -4.73 5.22
CA TYR A 216 -8.22 -5.46 5.19
C TYR A 216 -7.46 -5.34 6.51
N VAL A 217 -7.54 -4.19 7.19
CA VAL A 217 -6.95 -4.01 8.53
C VAL A 217 -7.62 -4.95 9.54
N VAL A 218 -8.95 -5.07 9.49
CA VAL A 218 -9.69 -6.00 10.37
C VAL A 218 -9.31 -7.45 10.05
N GLN A 219 -9.28 -7.83 8.78
CA GLN A 219 -8.84 -9.18 8.38
C GLN A 219 -7.41 -9.49 8.83
N TYR A 220 -6.52 -8.51 8.74
CA TYR A 220 -5.14 -8.66 9.17
C TYR A 220 -5.04 -8.96 10.68
N VAL A 221 -5.87 -8.33 11.53
CA VAL A 221 -5.95 -8.69 12.96
C VAL A 221 -6.43 -10.14 13.15
N LEU A 222 -7.41 -10.58 12.36
CA LEU A 222 -7.89 -11.98 12.39
C LEU A 222 -6.81 -12.98 11.91
N ASP A 223 -5.90 -12.54 11.06
CA ASP A 223 -4.77 -13.34 10.54
C ASP A 223 -3.59 -13.46 11.51
N LEU A 224 -3.56 -12.68 12.60
CA LEU A 224 -2.53 -12.81 13.64
C LEU A 224 -2.61 -14.13 14.41
N GLN A 225 -3.74 -14.84 14.34
CA GLN A 225 -3.98 -16.11 15.05
C GLN A 225 -3.77 -16.03 16.58
N ASP A 226 -3.92 -14.84 17.18
CA ASP A 226 -4.04 -14.69 18.64
C ASP A 226 -5.52 -14.70 19.03
N ASN A 227 -5.98 -15.78 19.65
CA ASN A 227 -7.40 -15.96 19.98
C ASN A 227 -7.97 -14.83 20.84
N ARG A 228 -7.14 -14.15 21.67
CA ARG A 228 -7.61 -13.02 22.48
C ARG A 228 -7.99 -11.83 21.60
N PHE A 229 -7.23 -11.58 20.54
CA PHE A 229 -7.50 -10.51 19.58
C PHE A 229 -8.62 -10.90 18.63
N THR A 230 -8.56 -12.12 18.08
CA THR A 230 -9.54 -12.65 17.15
C THR A 230 -10.94 -12.67 17.76
N ASP A 231 -11.10 -13.25 18.96
CA ASP A 231 -12.40 -13.34 19.62
C ASP A 231 -12.95 -11.95 19.99
N ALA A 232 -12.09 -11.04 20.49
CA ALA A 232 -12.48 -9.68 20.83
C ALA A 232 -13.02 -8.90 19.61
N VAL A 233 -12.38 -9.02 18.45
CA VAL A 233 -12.85 -8.39 17.20
C VAL A 233 -14.15 -9.02 16.73
N ILE A 234 -14.23 -10.35 16.68
CA ILE A 234 -15.41 -11.06 16.16
C ILE A 234 -16.66 -10.72 16.97
N ARG A 235 -16.55 -10.64 18.29
CA ARG A 235 -17.68 -10.27 19.17
C ARG A 235 -18.27 -8.90 18.86
N ARG A 236 -17.52 -7.98 18.25
CA ARG A 236 -18.04 -6.66 17.85
C ARG A 236 -19.08 -6.75 16.73
N PHE A 237 -19.11 -7.85 15.99
CA PHE A 237 -20.02 -8.04 14.85
C PHE A 237 -21.31 -8.76 15.20
N ILE A 238 -21.40 -9.38 16.39
CA ILE A 238 -22.63 -10.02 16.88
C ILE A 238 -23.75 -8.98 16.93
N GLY A 239 -24.92 -9.33 16.37
CA GLY A 239 -26.08 -8.45 16.21
C GLY A 239 -26.09 -7.69 14.88
N ASN A 240 -24.99 -7.69 14.13
CA ASN A 240 -24.84 -7.01 12.84
C ASN A 240 -24.46 -7.95 11.69
N VAL A 241 -24.31 -9.25 11.92
CA VAL A 241 -23.82 -10.23 10.94
C VAL A 241 -24.65 -10.21 9.67
N CYS A 242 -25.98 -10.16 9.78
CA CYS A 242 -26.85 -10.12 8.60
C CYS A 242 -26.64 -8.87 7.74
N VAL A 243 -26.48 -7.70 8.38
CA VAL A 243 -26.31 -6.42 7.69
C VAL A 243 -24.94 -6.34 7.04
N LEU A 244 -23.91 -6.84 7.72
CA LEU A 244 -22.54 -6.87 7.20
C LEU A 244 -22.36 -7.89 6.07
N SER A 245 -23.13 -8.99 6.08
CA SER A 245 -23.02 -10.04 5.06
C SER A 245 -23.48 -9.62 3.67
N VAL A 246 -24.37 -8.63 3.57
CA VAL A 246 -24.91 -8.15 2.28
C VAL A 246 -24.09 -7.01 1.65
N GLN A 247 -22.97 -6.62 2.26
CA GLN A 247 -22.13 -5.53 1.75
C GLN A 247 -20.86 -6.08 1.12
N LYS A 248 -20.41 -5.45 0.03
CA LYS A 248 -19.26 -5.86 -0.78
C LYS A 248 -17.97 -6.11 0.01
N PHE A 249 -17.68 -5.28 1.01
CA PHE A 249 -16.41 -5.33 1.74
C PHE A 249 -16.53 -6.16 3.02
N SER A 250 -17.52 -5.87 3.86
CA SER A 250 -17.68 -6.57 5.14
C SER A 250 -18.09 -8.04 4.99
N SER A 251 -18.70 -8.46 3.88
CA SER A 251 -19.02 -9.87 3.64
C SER A 251 -17.78 -10.76 3.68
N ASN A 252 -16.65 -10.28 3.12
CA ASN A 252 -15.38 -11.02 3.14
C ASN A 252 -14.90 -11.22 4.59
N VAL A 253 -15.07 -10.20 5.42
CA VAL A 253 -14.71 -10.27 6.84
C VAL A 253 -15.65 -11.20 7.60
N MET A 254 -16.95 -11.21 7.29
CA MET A 254 -17.90 -12.17 7.89
C MET A 254 -17.53 -13.62 7.57
N GLU A 255 -17.16 -13.91 6.31
CA GLU A 255 -16.64 -15.23 5.95
C GLU A 255 -15.38 -15.58 6.75
N LYS A 256 -14.45 -14.63 6.89
CA LYS A 256 -13.23 -14.82 7.68
C LYS A 256 -13.56 -15.11 9.15
N CYS A 257 -14.43 -14.32 9.76
CA CYS A 257 -14.86 -14.50 11.15
C CYS A 257 -15.42 -15.91 11.37
N ILE A 258 -16.29 -16.42 10.49
CA ILE A 258 -16.86 -17.77 10.62
C ILE A 258 -15.76 -18.85 10.53
N ARG A 259 -14.75 -18.67 9.67
CA ARG A 259 -13.66 -19.64 9.51
C ARG A 259 -12.78 -19.73 10.75
N VAL A 260 -12.46 -18.59 11.38
CA VAL A 260 -11.46 -18.50 12.45
C VAL A 260 -12.05 -18.40 13.86
N ALA A 261 -13.36 -18.18 13.99
CA ALA A 261 -14.01 -18.09 15.30
C ALA A 261 -13.88 -19.39 16.10
N GLU A 262 -13.69 -19.21 17.41
CA GLU A 262 -13.88 -20.27 18.40
C GLU A 262 -15.31 -20.85 18.31
N PRO A 263 -15.52 -22.14 18.63
CA PRO A 263 -16.82 -22.81 18.45
C PRO A 263 -18.02 -22.06 19.04
N GLU A 264 -17.90 -21.57 20.28
CA GLU A 264 -18.99 -20.83 20.95
C GLU A 264 -19.28 -19.48 20.27
N THR A 265 -18.25 -18.75 19.87
CA THR A 265 -18.43 -17.45 19.19
C THR A 265 -18.99 -17.65 17.78
N ARG A 266 -18.52 -18.67 17.05
CA ARG A 266 -19.06 -19.05 15.73
C ARG A 266 -20.55 -19.37 15.80
N LYS A 267 -20.98 -20.05 16.87
CA LYS A 267 -22.38 -20.37 17.08
C LYS A 267 -23.26 -19.12 17.08
N PHE A 268 -22.88 -18.07 17.81
CA PHE A 268 -23.62 -16.80 17.82
C PHE A 268 -23.67 -16.13 16.44
N LEU A 269 -22.58 -16.18 15.65
CA LEU A 269 -22.57 -15.60 14.30
C LEU A 269 -23.58 -16.29 13.39
N ILE A 270 -23.58 -17.63 13.38
CA ILE A 270 -24.43 -18.42 12.50
C ILE A 270 -25.89 -18.39 12.94
N GLU A 271 -26.17 -18.35 14.25
CA GLU A 271 -27.53 -18.20 14.79
C GLU A 271 -28.23 -16.94 14.27
N GLU A 272 -27.51 -15.82 14.13
CA GLU A 272 -28.08 -14.58 13.62
C GLU A 272 -28.61 -14.73 12.18
N MET A 273 -27.91 -15.52 11.35
CA MET A 273 -28.25 -15.76 9.94
C MET A 273 -29.43 -16.73 9.77
N ILE A 274 -29.74 -17.56 10.77
CA ILE A 274 -30.84 -18.53 10.74
C ILE A 274 -32.21 -17.82 10.85
N ASN A 275 -32.25 -16.52 11.13
CA ASN A 275 -33.49 -15.75 11.23
C ASN A 275 -34.29 -15.79 9.91
N LYS A 276 -35.42 -16.51 9.92
CA LYS A 276 -36.31 -16.75 8.76
C LYS A 276 -36.73 -15.47 8.02
N SER A 277 -36.88 -14.35 8.73
CA SER A 277 -37.29 -13.07 8.12
C SER A 277 -36.21 -12.43 7.24
N ARG A 278 -34.94 -12.78 7.47
CA ARG A 278 -33.78 -12.24 6.76
C ARG A 278 -33.14 -13.25 5.81
N LEU A 279 -33.28 -14.54 6.09
CA LEU A 279 -32.60 -15.62 5.38
C LEU A 279 -32.89 -15.64 3.86
N ASP A 280 -34.12 -15.41 3.42
CA ASP A 280 -34.43 -15.34 1.97
C ASP A 280 -33.63 -14.24 1.26
N LYS A 281 -33.49 -13.08 1.91
CA LYS A 281 -32.70 -11.96 1.38
C LYS A 281 -31.22 -12.33 1.32
N LEU A 282 -30.68 -12.94 2.37
CA LEU A 282 -29.27 -13.37 2.41
C LEU A 282 -28.94 -14.42 1.33
N LEU A 283 -29.86 -15.37 1.10
CA LEU A 283 -29.69 -16.42 0.10
C LEU A 283 -29.65 -15.90 -1.34
N ARG A 284 -30.32 -14.79 -1.63
CA ARG A 284 -30.43 -14.18 -2.96
C ARG A 284 -29.44 -13.05 -3.20
N ASP A 285 -28.82 -12.53 -2.13
CA ASP A 285 -27.92 -11.40 -2.21
C ASP A 285 -26.60 -11.76 -2.91
N SER A 286 -26.00 -10.76 -3.59
CA SER A 286 -24.78 -10.94 -4.39
C SER A 286 -23.54 -11.30 -3.55
N TYR A 287 -23.56 -10.96 -2.26
CA TYR A 287 -22.45 -11.18 -1.33
C TYR A 287 -22.82 -12.17 -0.22
N ALA A 288 -23.98 -12.02 0.41
CA ALA A 288 -24.34 -12.83 1.58
C ALA A 288 -24.50 -14.33 1.26
N ASN A 289 -24.79 -14.70 0.01
CA ASN A 289 -24.83 -16.10 -0.41
C ASN A 289 -23.49 -16.82 -0.18
N TYR A 290 -22.36 -16.12 -0.23
CA TYR A 290 -21.04 -16.68 0.08
C TYR A 290 -20.87 -16.88 1.60
N VAL A 291 -21.36 -15.94 2.40
CA VAL A 291 -21.37 -16.06 3.87
C VAL A 291 -22.22 -17.25 4.33
N ILE A 292 -23.39 -17.49 3.71
CA ILE A 292 -24.23 -18.66 4.00
C ILE A 292 -23.51 -19.96 3.62
N GLN A 293 -22.83 -20.00 2.46
CA GLN A 293 -22.04 -21.16 2.05
C GLN A 293 -20.90 -21.45 3.05
N THR A 294 -20.18 -20.41 3.49
CA THR A 294 -19.14 -20.52 4.52
C THR A 294 -19.74 -20.95 5.87
N SER A 295 -20.94 -20.51 6.22
CA SER A 295 -21.65 -20.97 7.43
C SER A 295 -21.96 -22.46 7.38
N LEU A 296 -22.43 -22.98 6.23
CA LEU A 296 -22.70 -24.41 6.05
C LEU A 296 -21.44 -25.28 6.15
N ASP A 297 -20.27 -24.73 5.81
CA ASP A 297 -18.99 -25.45 5.84
C ASP A 297 -18.40 -25.54 7.26
N PHE A 298 -18.65 -24.54 8.12
CA PHE A 298 -18.02 -24.41 9.43
C PHE A 298 -18.98 -24.52 10.62
N ALA A 299 -20.29 -24.58 10.38
CA ALA A 299 -21.28 -24.87 11.43
C ALA A 299 -21.02 -26.26 12.05
N ASP A 300 -21.21 -26.36 13.36
CA ASP A 300 -21.24 -27.66 14.03
C ASP A 300 -22.45 -28.50 13.52
N PRO A 301 -22.48 -29.82 13.74
CA PRO A 301 -23.53 -30.69 13.20
C PRO A 301 -24.96 -30.27 13.57
N ILE A 302 -25.18 -29.77 14.78
CA ILE A 302 -26.51 -29.38 15.28
C ILE A 302 -26.93 -28.08 14.60
N GLN A 303 -26.04 -27.08 14.62
CA GLN A 303 -26.29 -25.78 14.02
C GLN A 303 -26.45 -25.89 12.49
N ARG A 304 -25.67 -26.76 11.85
CA ARG A 304 -25.76 -27.01 10.42
C ARG A 304 -27.10 -27.63 10.05
N ALA A 305 -27.59 -28.60 10.82
CA ALA A 305 -28.91 -29.19 10.61
C ALA A 305 -30.03 -28.13 10.70
N GLN A 306 -29.95 -27.24 11.70
CA GLN A 306 -30.90 -26.12 11.84
C GLN A 306 -30.84 -25.16 10.63
N LEU A 307 -29.64 -24.82 10.17
CA LEU A 307 -29.45 -23.97 9.00
C LEU A 307 -30.02 -24.63 7.73
N VAL A 308 -29.79 -25.93 7.52
CA VAL A 308 -30.35 -26.71 6.41
C VAL A 308 -31.89 -26.68 6.42
N GLU A 309 -32.51 -26.96 7.57
CA GLU A 309 -33.97 -26.94 7.72
C GLU A 309 -34.55 -25.55 7.42
N CYS A 310 -33.85 -24.48 7.79
CA CYS A 310 -34.30 -23.11 7.50
C CYS A 310 -34.11 -22.71 6.03
N ILE A 311 -33.10 -23.24 5.34
CA ILE A 311 -32.84 -22.95 3.92
C ILE A 311 -33.80 -23.72 3.00
N ARG A 312 -34.18 -24.96 3.36
CA ARG A 312 -34.93 -25.89 2.50
C ARG A 312 -36.21 -25.29 1.87
N PRO A 313 -37.04 -24.50 2.57
CA PRO A 313 -38.24 -23.87 1.99
C PRO A 313 -37.95 -22.87 0.86
N PHE A 314 -36.76 -22.26 0.84
CA PHE A 314 -36.39 -21.24 -0.15
C PHE A 314 -35.73 -21.84 -1.41
N LEU A 315 -35.20 -23.06 -1.32
CA LEU A 315 -34.48 -23.73 -2.42
C LEU A 315 -35.27 -23.77 -3.75
N PRO A 316 -36.58 -24.09 -3.78
CA PRO A 316 -37.32 -24.13 -5.05
C PRO A 316 -37.25 -22.82 -5.84
N ALA A 317 -37.14 -21.69 -5.13
CA ALA A 317 -37.15 -20.36 -5.71
C ALA A 317 -35.75 -19.80 -6.04
N ILE A 318 -34.67 -20.47 -5.61
CA ILE A 318 -33.28 -20.07 -5.92
C ILE A 318 -32.49 -21.12 -6.72
N ARG A 319 -32.99 -22.36 -6.85
CA ARG A 319 -32.28 -23.50 -7.50
C ARG A 319 -31.82 -23.26 -8.94
N SER A 320 -32.42 -22.34 -9.67
CA SER A 320 -32.03 -22.00 -11.05
C SER A 320 -30.81 -21.07 -11.11
N THR A 321 -30.51 -20.38 -10.01
CA THR A 321 -29.40 -19.42 -9.93
C THR A 321 -28.06 -20.12 -9.69
N PRO A 322 -26.91 -19.53 -10.10
CA PRO A 322 -25.59 -20.12 -9.84
C PRO A 322 -25.30 -20.36 -8.35
N TYR A 323 -25.68 -19.43 -7.47
CA TYR A 323 -25.49 -19.56 -6.03
C TYR A 323 -26.46 -20.57 -5.41
N GLY A 324 -27.72 -20.62 -5.85
CA GLY A 324 -28.68 -21.62 -5.38
C GLY A 324 -28.24 -23.05 -5.70
N LYS A 325 -27.64 -23.28 -6.87
CA LYS A 325 -27.04 -24.59 -7.23
C LYS A 325 -25.90 -24.97 -6.27
N ARG A 326 -24.99 -24.04 -5.96
CA ARG A 326 -23.87 -24.30 -5.03
C ARG A 326 -24.36 -24.61 -3.61
N ILE A 327 -25.34 -23.84 -3.12
CA ILE A 327 -25.98 -24.09 -1.83
C ILE A 327 -26.63 -25.47 -1.83
N GLN A 328 -27.42 -25.81 -2.85
CA GLN A 328 -28.07 -27.12 -2.97
C GLN A 328 -27.05 -28.27 -2.96
N SER A 329 -25.93 -28.15 -3.69
CA SER A 329 -24.86 -29.15 -3.67
C SER A 329 -24.25 -29.35 -2.27
N LYS A 330 -24.06 -28.28 -1.50
CA LYS A 330 -23.57 -28.37 -0.12
C LYS A 330 -24.55 -29.07 0.81
N LEU A 331 -25.86 -28.86 0.62
CA LEU A 331 -26.90 -29.53 1.42
C LEU A 331 -27.02 -31.03 1.11
N GLN A 332 -26.73 -31.44 -0.12
CA GLN A 332 -26.81 -32.85 -0.56
C GLN A 332 -25.65 -33.72 -0.06
N HIS A 333 -24.50 -33.12 0.27
CA HIS A 333 -23.30 -33.84 0.68
C HIS A 333 -23.46 -34.63 2.00
N ASP A 334 -24.60 -34.47 2.70
CA ASP A 334 -25.00 -35.20 3.92
C ASP A 334 -25.78 -36.51 3.67
N GLN A 335 -26.26 -36.77 2.44
CA GLN A 335 -27.07 -37.96 2.18
C GLN A 335 -26.24 -39.22 1.88
N MET A 336 -24.91 -39.14 1.91
CA MET A 336 -24.03 -40.31 1.79
C MET A 336 -23.30 -40.58 3.11
N PRO A 337 -23.40 -41.79 3.70
CA PRO A 337 -22.56 -42.17 4.82
C PRO A 337 -21.10 -42.10 4.40
N THR A 338 -20.28 -41.43 5.21
CA THR A 338 -18.83 -41.28 5.02
C THR A 338 -18.16 -42.65 4.91
N ARG A 339 -17.71 -43.02 3.71
CA ARG A 339 -16.70 -44.05 3.53
C ARG A 339 -15.35 -43.40 3.83
N ASN A 340 -14.70 -43.83 4.92
CA ASN A 340 -13.38 -43.38 5.33
C ASN A 340 -12.42 -43.26 4.14
N SER A 341 -11.96 -42.05 3.87
CA SER A 341 -10.80 -41.80 3.04
C SER A 341 -10.04 -40.65 3.71
N THR A 342 -8.93 -41.02 4.34
CA THR A 342 -7.85 -40.14 4.72
C THR A 342 -7.47 -39.27 3.52
N ARG A 343 -8.01 -38.06 3.46
CA ARG A 343 -7.57 -37.05 2.50
C ARG A 343 -6.55 -36.16 3.20
N ASN A 344 -5.29 -36.36 2.82
CA ASN A 344 -4.23 -35.38 2.98
C ASN A 344 -4.73 -34.01 2.55
N HIS A 345 -4.58 -33.03 3.43
CA HIS A 345 -4.79 -31.64 3.10
C HIS A 345 -3.87 -31.23 1.94
N PRO A 346 -4.37 -30.59 0.87
CA PRO A 346 -3.50 -29.84 -0.02
C PRO A 346 -2.90 -28.66 0.77
N PRO A 347 -1.67 -28.23 0.47
CA PRO A 347 -1.08 -27.08 1.15
C PRO A 347 -1.97 -25.87 0.95
N VAL A 348 -2.09 -25.07 2.01
CA VAL A 348 -2.71 -23.74 2.00
C VAL A 348 -2.09 -22.97 0.84
N ILE A 349 -2.93 -22.53 -0.11
CA ILE A 349 -2.50 -21.62 -1.17
C ILE A 349 -1.95 -20.37 -0.51
N GLY A 350 -0.72 -20.05 -0.90
CA GLY A 350 0.24 -19.24 -0.16
C GLY A 350 -0.29 -17.91 0.35
N THR A 351 0.20 -17.58 1.54
CA THR A 351 0.61 -16.22 1.88
C THR A 351 1.22 -15.56 0.64
N MET A 352 0.70 -14.40 0.23
CA MET A 352 1.53 -13.50 -0.57
C MET A 352 2.66 -13.04 0.35
N GLU A 353 3.78 -13.73 0.30
CA GLU A 353 5.05 -13.14 0.71
C GLU A 353 5.28 -11.94 -0.21
N PHE A 354 5.07 -10.74 0.32
CA PHE A 354 5.72 -9.56 -0.19
C PHE A 354 7.20 -9.67 0.18
N SER A 355 7.96 -10.45 -0.60
CA SER A 355 9.42 -10.37 -0.64
C SER A 355 9.80 -9.03 -1.25
N ILE A 356 10.02 -8.03 -0.40
CA ILE A 356 10.71 -6.81 -0.79
C ILE A 356 12.20 -7.18 -0.84
N ALA A 357 12.72 -7.32 -2.05
CA ALA A 357 14.14 -7.46 -2.28
C ALA A 357 14.86 -6.24 -1.68
N THR A 358 15.65 -6.46 -0.64
CA THR A 358 16.73 -5.56 -0.25
C THR A 358 17.77 -5.58 -1.35
N ALA A 359 17.89 -4.49 -2.11
CA ALA A 359 18.96 -4.32 -3.08
C ALA A 359 20.30 -4.17 -2.35
N GLN A 360 21.07 -5.25 -2.28
CA GLN A 360 22.52 -5.21 -2.16
C GLN A 360 23.10 -5.62 -3.51
N GLY A 361 23.92 -4.76 -4.11
CA GLY A 361 24.51 -5.01 -5.41
C GLY A 361 25.59 -6.09 -5.36
N PHE A 362 25.78 -6.82 -6.47
CA PHE A 362 27.08 -7.23 -6.97
C PHE A 362 26.97 -7.67 -8.44
N SER A 363 28.04 -7.37 -9.16
CA SER A 363 28.34 -7.54 -10.59
C SER A 363 28.33 -8.98 -11.12
N GLY A 364 28.08 -9.17 -12.43
CA GLY A 364 28.77 -10.20 -13.20
C GLY A 364 27.99 -11.01 -14.25
N GLN A 365 28.26 -10.68 -15.51
CA GLN A 365 28.43 -11.57 -16.68
C GLN A 365 27.27 -12.36 -17.32
N LEU A 366 27.23 -12.18 -18.65
CA LEU A 366 26.46 -12.83 -19.71
C LEU A 366 26.70 -14.35 -19.81
N HIS A 367 25.64 -15.13 -20.07
CA HIS A 367 25.68 -16.15 -21.13
C HIS A 367 24.30 -16.58 -21.64
N ASN A 368 24.32 -16.91 -22.92
CA ASN A 368 23.24 -17.20 -23.86
C ASN A 368 22.98 -18.71 -23.90
N GLN A 369 21.73 -19.19 -23.96
CA GLN A 369 21.36 -20.39 -24.74
C GLN A 369 19.85 -20.69 -24.79
N SER A 370 19.41 -21.02 -26.00
CA SER A 370 18.10 -21.48 -26.46
C SER A 370 17.79 -22.95 -26.07
N MET A 371 16.51 -23.33 -25.98
CA MET A 371 15.90 -24.38 -26.84
C MET A 371 14.43 -24.69 -26.47
N ASN A 372 13.59 -24.69 -27.53
CA ASN A 372 12.48 -25.57 -27.90
C ASN A 372 11.32 -25.95 -26.95
N SER A 373 10.12 -25.57 -27.42
CA SER A 373 8.79 -26.17 -27.16
C SER A 373 8.64 -27.56 -27.79
N PRO A 374 7.61 -28.35 -27.41
CA PRO A 374 6.39 -28.35 -28.23
C PRO A 374 5.05 -28.36 -27.46
N THR A 375 4.03 -27.91 -28.19
CA THR A 375 2.59 -27.73 -27.95
C THR A 375 1.78 -28.98 -27.66
N LEU A 376 0.67 -28.86 -26.90
CA LEU A 376 -0.64 -29.49 -27.20
C LEU A 376 -1.82 -28.90 -26.37
N MET A 377 -2.84 -28.46 -27.10
CA MET A 377 -4.29 -28.30 -26.83
C MET A 377 -4.84 -27.34 -25.74
N GLU A 378 -5.53 -26.30 -26.25
CA GLU A 378 -6.42 -25.36 -25.56
C GLU A 378 -7.83 -25.94 -25.26
N SER A 379 -8.47 -25.44 -24.20
CA SER A 379 -9.93 -25.33 -24.04
C SER A 379 -10.25 -24.16 -23.08
N PRO A 380 -11.39 -23.45 -23.25
CA PRO A 380 -11.49 -22.01 -23.04
C PRO A 380 -11.97 -21.62 -21.63
N TYR A 381 -11.93 -20.31 -21.36
CA TYR A 381 -12.39 -19.55 -20.17
C TYR A 381 -11.28 -18.97 -19.28
N ARG A 382 -10.67 -17.89 -19.78
CA ARG A 382 -10.05 -16.83 -18.98
C ARG A 382 -10.61 -15.48 -19.42
N GLN A 383 -11.44 -14.85 -18.59
CA GLN A 383 -11.80 -13.42 -18.53
C GLN A 383 -12.92 -13.31 -17.45
N ARG A 384 -12.88 -12.51 -16.39
CA ARG A 384 -12.15 -11.28 -16.04
C ARG A 384 -11.89 -11.27 -14.52
N TYR A 385 -10.67 -10.92 -14.12
CA TYR A 385 -10.39 -10.09 -12.96
C TYR A 385 -9.19 -9.22 -13.34
N ASN A 386 -9.46 -8.05 -13.92
CA ASN A 386 -8.46 -6.98 -13.96
C ASN A 386 -8.54 -6.28 -12.60
N SER A 387 -7.62 -6.62 -11.70
CA SER A 387 -7.20 -5.69 -10.67
C SER A 387 -6.36 -4.61 -11.34
N ALA A 388 -6.64 -3.35 -10.99
CA ALA A 388 -5.80 -2.23 -11.38
C ALA A 388 -4.40 -2.41 -10.76
N ALA A 389 -3.47 -2.93 -11.53
CA ALA A 389 -2.05 -2.89 -11.21
C ALA A 389 -1.57 -1.45 -11.42
N PHE A 390 -1.37 -0.70 -10.34
CA PHE A 390 -0.54 0.51 -10.38
C PHE A 390 0.92 0.05 -10.54
N HIS A 391 1.41 0.05 -11.77
CA HIS A 391 2.84 0.00 -12.07
C HIS A 391 3.42 1.41 -11.88
N SER A 392 4.20 1.61 -10.82
CA SER A 392 5.15 2.72 -10.74
C SER A 392 6.54 2.17 -11.10
N GLY A 393 6.81 2.11 -12.41
CA GLY A 393 8.16 1.90 -12.92
C GLY A 393 8.95 3.20 -12.82
N ILE A 394 10.07 3.14 -12.10
CA ILE A 394 11.15 4.12 -12.22
C ILE A 394 11.88 3.79 -13.52
N ASP A 395 11.61 4.55 -14.58
CA ASP A 395 12.61 4.89 -15.58
C ASP A 395 12.15 6.15 -16.32
N GLY A 396 12.93 7.22 -16.16
CA GLY A 396 12.61 8.52 -16.72
C GLY A 396 12.74 8.53 -18.24
N ARG A 397 11.60 8.62 -18.94
CA ARG A 397 11.48 9.33 -20.22
C ARG A 397 10.16 10.08 -20.28
N MET A 398 10.23 11.41 -20.39
CA MET A 398 9.10 12.25 -20.77
C MET A 398 8.52 11.79 -22.11
N ILE A 399 7.20 11.59 -22.18
CA ILE A 399 6.42 11.80 -23.39
C ILE A 399 5.14 12.56 -23.02
N VAL A 400 5.03 13.78 -23.55
CA VAL A 400 3.80 14.57 -23.61
C VAL A 400 3.00 14.09 -24.83
N MET A 401 1.76 13.63 -24.65
CA MET A 401 0.72 13.57 -25.68
C MET A 401 -0.64 13.61 -24.95
N GLY A 402 -1.60 14.48 -25.24
CA GLY A 402 -1.95 15.12 -26.50
C GLY A 402 -3.35 14.62 -26.88
N GLU A 403 -4.39 15.32 -26.42
CA GLU A 403 -5.78 15.03 -26.80
C GLU A 403 -5.96 15.22 -28.31
N THR A 404 -6.43 14.19 -29.00
CA THR A 404 -6.95 14.32 -30.37
C THR A 404 -8.31 13.65 -30.46
N MET A 405 -9.33 14.48 -30.66
CA MET A 405 -10.66 14.07 -31.07
C MET A 405 -10.60 13.54 -32.50
N ASN A 406 -11.18 12.36 -32.72
CA ASN A 406 -11.23 11.71 -34.02
C ASN A 406 -12.52 12.15 -34.74
N GLY A 407 -12.40 13.10 -35.67
CA GLY A 407 -13.41 13.43 -36.67
C GLY A 407 -13.06 12.76 -38.01
N GLY A 408 -13.79 11.72 -38.39
CA GLY A 408 -13.66 11.06 -39.68
C GLY A 408 -14.47 11.76 -40.76
N MET A 409 -13.79 12.26 -41.79
CA MET A 409 -14.37 12.55 -43.11
C MET A 409 -13.84 11.53 -44.10
N ASN A 410 -14.72 10.96 -44.92
CA ASN A 410 -14.35 10.52 -46.25
C ASN A 410 -15.51 10.80 -47.22
N GLY A 411 -15.12 11.19 -48.44
CA GLY A 411 -15.89 12.00 -49.38
C GLY A 411 -16.93 11.28 -50.26
N GLY A 412 -17.70 12.10 -50.98
CA GLY A 412 -18.60 11.68 -52.05
C GLY A 412 -19.18 12.90 -52.78
N MET A 413 -18.89 12.99 -54.08
CA MET A 413 -19.11 14.10 -55.02
C MET A 413 -20.58 14.37 -55.42
N ASN A 414 -20.75 15.46 -56.20
CA ASN A 414 -21.91 16.03 -56.92
C ASN A 414 -22.72 17.03 -56.09
N GLY A 415 -22.97 18.28 -56.50
CA GLY A 415 -23.09 18.89 -57.83
C GLY A 415 -24.43 19.64 -57.86
N GLY A 416 -24.47 20.94 -58.15
CA GLY A 416 -25.75 21.65 -58.32
C GLY A 416 -25.74 23.12 -57.90
N MET A 417 -26.18 23.98 -58.82
CA MET A 417 -26.24 25.44 -58.81
C MET A 417 -27.45 26.02 -58.04
N ASN A 418 -27.45 27.36 -57.91
CA ASN A 418 -28.51 28.31 -57.51
C ASN A 418 -28.78 28.42 -56.00
N GLY A 419 -28.98 29.59 -55.39
CA GLY A 419 -29.31 30.95 -55.84
C GLY A 419 -30.35 31.55 -54.86
N GLY A 420 -30.24 32.84 -54.50
CA GLY A 420 -31.21 33.61 -53.68
C GLY A 420 -30.69 33.91 -52.26
N VAL A 421 -30.31 35.13 -51.86
CA VAL A 421 -30.97 36.45 -51.78
C VAL A 421 -32.06 36.55 -50.69
N ASN A 422 -31.77 37.43 -49.72
CA ASN A 422 -32.62 38.22 -48.80
C ASN A 422 -33.67 37.52 -47.92
N GLU A 423 -33.65 37.79 -46.61
CA GLU A 423 -34.49 38.86 -46.03
C GLU A 423 -34.19 39.12 -44.54
N ILE A 424 -34.22 40.40 -44.22
CA ILE A 424 -34.27 41.04 -42.90
C ILE A 424 -35.74 41.00 -42.44
N VAL A 425 -36.08 40.72 -41.17
CA VAL A 425 -37.04 41.51 -40.36
C VAL A 425 -36.89 41.19 -38.85
N ASN A 426 -36.75 42.29 -38.09
CA ASN A 426 -37.05 42.59 -36.69
C ASN A 426 -37.95 41.65 -35.84
N GLY A 427 -37.69 41.68 -34.52
CA GLY A 427 -38.73 42.16 -33.58
C GLY A 427 -38.89 41.45 -32.23
N GLY A 428 -38.76 42.22 -31.14
CA GLY A 428 -39.47 42.03 -29.85
C GLY A 428 -38.72 41.23 -28.78
N MET A 429 -38.10 41.83 -27.76
CA MET A 429 -38.70 42.29 -26.48
C MET A 429 -39.68 41.30 -25.84
N ASN A 430 -39.28 40.62 -24.76
CA ASN A 430 -39.56 41.08 -23.38
C ASN A 430 -39.11 40.05 -22.33
N SER A 431 -38.52 40.60 -21.25
CA SER A 431 -38.57 40.18 -19.84
C SER A 431 -38.02 38.81 -19.44
#